data_AF-A0A9W4HXQ9-F1
#
_entry.id   AF-A0A9W4HXQ9-F1
#
_cell.length_a   1.000
_cell.length_b   1.000
_cell.length_c   1.000
_cell.angle_alpha   90.00
_cell.angle_beta   90.00
_cell.angle_gamma   90.00
#
_symmetry.space_group_name_H-M   'P 1'
#
loop_
_entity.id
_entity.type
_entity.pdbx_description
1 polymer ?
#
loop_
_entity_poly.entity_id
_entity_poly.type
_entity_poly.pdbx_seq_one_letter_code
_entity_poly.pdbx_strand_id
1 'polypeptide(L)'
;MRSIQGANIRDNNAMVDPSASGITKMDPDEIKQNDILKDQPTLVRWYIDVRRWDEKHFDLPLLETLTQSDQAAVKKYYQASDKRLSLASQLLKYYYVHQATGTPWSKVEIQRTPMPENRPFYDSSLDFNVSHQAGLTLFAGTRAATAHSLSGGPQTLPRVGIDVACVDEPSRRRSNRPPKTLADLANFVDVFSDVLSLSELATIKNPYATLKLARELGLNKSDPSKDNQEVLATYGIRLFYSIWALKEAYLKMTGDGLLASWIKDLEFTNVIPPEPVQKVGFAGNPPATLVARSVPNWGRPYSDVKISLRGIPDHSVRVQLVGFESDYIIATAASGPNIGSVSRQIVVNDSDHHLPGCITALDHENGPQNVRIPPLALRLIGDRDPWRVDSKIRDPWLPMQEVDIEIDIRPCAEGRCEHLRDSPSF
;
A
#
# COMPACT_ATOMS: atom_id res chain seq x y z
N MET A 1 16.92 42.90 -68.66
CA MET A 1 17.38 41.83 -69.57
C MET A 1 17.16 40.48 -68.87
N ARG A 2 16.32 39.61 -69.49
CA ARG A 2 16.09 38.14 -69.27
C ARG A 2 15.63 37.73 -67.85
N SER A 3 14.38 37.34 -67.56
CA SER A 3 13.43 36.34 -68.13
C SER A 3 13.93 34.88 -68.14
N ILE A 4 13.14 33.98 -67.53
CA ILE A 4 12.80 32.55 -67.82
C ILE A 4 12.14 31.99 -66.53
N GLN A 5 10.81 31.80 -66.44
CA GLN A 5 10.03 30.55 -66.68
C GLN A 5 10.44 29.37 -65.76
N GLY A 6 9.58 28.52 -65.20
CA GLY A 6 8.17 28.22 -65.41
C GLY A 6 7.76 27.03 -64.51
N ALA A 7 6.46 26.75 -64.46
CA ALA A 7 5.75 25.82 -63.57
C ALA A 7 6.13 24.33 -63.70
N ASN A 8 5.84 23.53 -62.67
CA ASN A 8 5.00 22.33 -62.85
C ASN A 8 4.44 21.75 -61.55
N ILE A 9 3.11 21.68 -61.53
CA ILE A 9 2.29 20.80 -60.69
C ILE A 9 2.37 19.40 -61.31
N ARG A 10 2.65 18.36 -60.52
CA ARG A 10 2.24 17.00 -60.83
C ARG A 10 1.78 16.28 -59.57
N ASP A 11 0.49 15.95 -59.61
CA ASP A 11 -0.14 14.90 -58.85
C ASP A 11 0.65 13.59 -58.92
N ASN A 12 0.67 12.86 -57.82
CA ASN A 12 0.72 11.41 -57.85
C ASN A 12 -0.10 10.86 -56.68
N ASN A 13 -1.30 10.40 -57.05
CA ASN A 13 -2.07 9.38 -56.33
C ASN A 13 -1.18 8.16 -56.07
N ALA A 14 -1.10 7.71 -54.82
CA ALA A 14 -0.73 6.34 -54.49
C ALA A 14 -1.49 5.88 -53.24
N MET A 15 -2.56 5.12 -53.51
CA MET A 15 -3.16 4.02 -52.75
C MET A 15 -3.02 3.99 -51.22
N VAL A 16 -4.18 4.05 -50.58
CA VAL A 16 -4.46 3.60 -49.22
C VAL A 16 -4.29 2.08 -49.14
N ASP A 17 -3.49 1.60 -48.19
CA ASP A 17 -3.51 0.21 -47.74
C ASP A 17 -3.63 0.18 -46.19
N PRO A 18 -4.70 -0.40 -45.61
CA PRO A 18 -4.95 -0.37 -44.18
C PRO A 18 -4.56 -1.69 -43.51
N SER A 19 -3.31 -1.83 -43.06
CA SER A 19 -2.96 -2.87 -42.07
C SER A 19 -1.57 -2.67 -41.50
N ALA A 20 -1.49 -2.13 -40.29
CA ALA A 20 -0.36 -2.34 -39.40
C ALA A 20 -0.83 -2.25 -37.95
N SER A 21 -1.25 -3.40 -37.42
CA SER A 21 -1.31 -3.66 -35.99
C SER A 21 0.09 -3.43 -35.40
N GLY A 22 0.28 -2.30 -34.73
CA GLY A 22 1.53 -1.96 -34.05
C GLY A 22 1.75 -2.85 -32.84
N ILE A 23 2.38 -4.01 -33.04
CA ILE A 23 3.06 -4.73 -31.97
C ILE A 23 4.32 -3.93 -31.67
N THR A 24 4.27 -3.09 -30.64
CA THR A 24 5.47 -2.44 -30.08
C THR A 24 6.45 -3.52 -29.66
N LYS A 25 7.57 -3.59 -30.38
CA LYS A 25 8.70 -4.49 -30.10
C LYS A 25 9.33 -4.04 -28.78
N MET A 26 9.18 -4.84 -27.72
CA MET A 26 9.77 -4.55 -26.41
C MET A 26 11.30 -4.48 -26.50
N ASP A 27 11.91 -3.61 -25.69
CA ASP A 27 13.35 -3.38 -25.65
C ASP A 27 14.09 -4.64 -25.17
N PRO A 28 15.17 -5.09 -25.84
CA PRO A 28 15.99 -6.23 -25.41
C PRO A 28 16.47 -6.18 -23.95
N ASP A 29 16.67 -4.99 -23.37
CA ASP A 29 17.09 -4.84 -21.96
C ASP A 29 15.90 -5.00 -20.98
N GLU A 30 14.68 -4.67 -21.41
CA GLU A 30 13.44 -4.90 -20.67
C GLU A 30 13.08 -6.41 -20.62
N ILE A 31 13.40 -7.17 -21.69
CA ILE A 31 13.21 -8.62 -21.76
C ILE A 31 14.14 -9.35 -20.78
N LYS A 32 15.44 -8.99 -20.75
CA LYS A 32 16.44 -9.64 -19.87
C LYS A 32 16.16 -9.43 -18.39
N GLN A 33 15.59 -8.30 -17.99
CA GLN A 33 15.33 -7.98 -16.59
C GLN A 33 13.96 -8.49 -16.09
N ASN A 34 12.94 -8.55 -16.96
CA ASN A 34 11.70 -9.27 -16.66
C ASN A 34 11.96 -10.76 -16.37
N ASP A 35 12.96 -11.35 -17.02
CA ASP A 35 13.43 -12.71 -16.72
C ASP A 35 14.17 -12.81 -15.37
N ILE A 36 14.80 -11.73 -14.89
CA ILE A 36 15.50 -11.70 -13.58
C ILE A 36 14.53 -11.59 -12.39
N LEU A 37 13.43 -10.83 -12.55
CA LEU A 37 12.40 -10.67 -11.51
C LEU A 37 11.33 -11.77 -11.53
N LYS A 38 11.32 -12.62 -12.56
CA LYS A 38 10.36 -13.72 -12.66
C LYS A 38 10.49 -14.66 -11.47
N ASP A 39 9.35 -15.18 -11.02
CA ASP A 39 9.23 -16.13 -9.91
C ASP A 39 9.69 -15.57 -8.55
N GLN A 40 9.90 -14.25 -8.47
CA GLN A 40 10.24 -13.57 -7.22
C GLN A 40 8.98 -13.31 -6.37
N PRO A 41 9.08 -13.38 -5.02
CA PRO A 41 7.97 -13.07 -4.13
C PRO A 41 7.42 -11.66 -4.30
N THR A 42 6.11 -11.53 -4.14
CA THR A 42 5.42 -10.24 -4.11
C THR A 42 5.30 -9.69 -2.69
N LEU A 43 5.04 -8.39 -2.57
CA LEU A 43 4.66 -7.73 -1.33
C LEU A 43 3.14 -7.77 -1.20
N VAL A 44 2.63 -8.56 -0.26
CA VAL A 44 1.20 -8.55 0.08
C VAL A 44 0.88 -7.41 1.02
N ARG A 45 -0.30 -6.82 0.84
CA ARG A 45 -0.82 -5.75 1.69
C ARG A 45 -2.28 -6.02 1.99
N TRP A 46 -2.58 -6.21 3.25
CA TRP A 46 -3.89 -6.64 3.72
C TRP A 46 -4.43 -5.72 4.79
N TYR A 47 -5.75 -5.71 4.94
CA TYR A 47 -6.38 -5.00 6.04
C TYR A 47 -7.64 -5.70 6.56
N ILE A 48 -7.97 -5.38 7.80
CA ILE A 48 -9.25 -5.68 8.42
C ILE A 48 -9.84 -4.37 8.95
N ASP A 49 -11.09 -4.11 8.57
CA ASP A 49 -11.90 -3.03 9.15
C ASP A 49 -12.70 -3.55 10.34
N VAL A 50 -12.32 -3.11 11.55
CA VAL A 50 -12.96 -3.54 12.80
C VAL A 50 -14.07 -2.60 13.26
N ARG A 51 -14.34 -1.49 12.55
CA ARG A 51 -15.31 -0.46 12.96
C ARG A 51 -16.73 -1.02 13.10
N ARG A 52 -17.05 -2.09 12.38
CA ARG A 52 -18.38 -2.71 12.32
C ARG A 52 -18.48 -4.03 13.09
N TRP A 53 -17.50 -4.38 13.90
CA TRP A 53 -17.53 -5.65 14.65
C TRP A 53 -18.63 -5.66 15.73
N ASP A 54 -18.86 -4.53 16.38
CA ASP A 54 -19.90 -4.34 17.39
C ASP A 54 -21.28 -4.60 16.81
N GLU A 55 -21.54 -4.07 15.61
CA GLU A 55 -22.80 -4.26 14.87
C GLU A 55 -23.05 -5.73 14.52
N LYS A 56 -21.97 -6.52 14.37
CA LYS A 56 -22.02 -7.94 14.03
C LYS A 56 -21.98 -8.86 15.26
N HIS A 57 -22.01 -8.31 16.47
CA HIS A 57 -21.82 -9.05 17.72
C HIS A 57 -20.51 -9.86 17.78
N PHE A 58 -19.50 -9.44 17.01
CA PHE A 58 -18.14 -9.98 17.09
C PHE A 58 -17.41 -9.26 18.22
N ASP A 59 -17.35 -9.85 19.41
CA ASP A 59 -16.52 -9.30 20.47
C ASP A 59 -15.03 -9.50 20.14
N LEU A 60 -14.60 -10.77 20.14
CA LEU A 60 -13.25 -11.21 19.83
C LEU A 60 -13.26 -12.55 19.06
N PRO A 61 -13.66 -12.54 17.77
CA PRO A 61 -13.79 -13.76 16.97
C PRO A 61 -12.45 -14.49 16.82
N LEU A 62 -12.48 -15.82 16.92
CA LEU A 62 -11.32 -16.71 16.74
C LEU A 62 -10.19 -16.49 17.76
N LEU A 63 -10.42 -15.75 18.85
CA LEU A 63 -9.42 -15.49 19.88
C LEU A 63 -8.87 -16.79 20.47
N GLU A 64 -9.75 -17.75 20.71
CA GLU A 64 -9.45 -19.09 21.23
C GLU A 64 -8.53 -19.92 20.31
N THR A 65 -8.40 -19.53 19.04
CA THR A 65 -7.52 -20.19 18.07
C THR A 65 -6.06 -19.73 18.16
N LEU A 66 -5.78 -18.67 18.91
CA LEU A 66 -4.43 -18.14 19.13
C LEU A 66 -3.75 -18.86 20.31
N THR A 67 -2.42 -18.75 20.40
CA THR A 67 -1.70 -19.21 21.60
C THR A 67 -2.18 -18.47 22.87
N GLN A 68 -2.04 -19.10 24.04
CA GLN A 68 -2.43 -18.47 25.31
C GLN A 68 -1.72 -17.13 25.57
N SER A 69 -0.45 -17.03 25.16
CA SER A 69 0.33 -15.79 25.26
C SER A 69 -0.27 -14.69 24.39
N ASP A 70 -0.62 -15.00 23.15
CA ASP A 70 -1.23 -14.04 22.22
C ASP A 70 -2.65 -13.65 22.66
N GLN A 71 -3.42 -14.59 23.21
CA GLN A 71 -4.73 -14.30 23.81
C GLN A 71 -4.60 -13.32 24.97
N ALA A 72 -3.62 -13.53 25.86
CA ALA A 72 -3.36 -12.62 26.97
C ALA A 72 -2.91 -11.23 26.47
N ALA A 73 -2.08 -11.19 25.42
CA ALA A 73 -1.64 -9.94 24.81
C ALA A 73 -2.78 -9.12 24.19
N VAL A 74 -3.81 -9.78 23.64
CA VAL A 74 -5.04 -9.13 23.16
C VAL A 74 -5.91 -8.66 24.32
N LYS A 75 -6.11 -9.51 25.34
CA LYS A 75 -7.02 -9.23 26.47
C LYS A 75 -6.51 -8.14 27.42
N LYS A 76 -5.19 -7.84 27.43
CA LYS A 76 -4.58 -6.86 28.33
C LYS A 76 -5.07 -5.43 28.15
N TYR A 77 -5.57 -5.07 26.96
CA TYR A 77 -6.03 -3.72 26.68
C TYR A 77 -7.31 -3.42 27.46
N TYR A 78 -7.44 -2.18 27.94
CA TYR A 78 -8.64 -1.78 28.66
C TYR A 78 -9.82 -1.52 27.71
N GLN A 79 -9.58 -0.79 26.61
CA GLN A 79 -10.63 -0.41 25.67
C GLN A 79 -10.96 -1.56 24.71
N ALA A 80 -12.25 -1.79 24.46
CA ALA A 80 -12.71 -2.82 23.53
C ALA A 80 -12.20 -2.58 22.09
N SER A 81 -12.14 -1.32 21.65
CA SER A 81 -11.56 -0.93 20.36
C SER A 81 -10.11 -1.41 20.23
N ASP A 82 -9.30 -1.23 21.27
CA ASP A 82 -7.89 -1.63 21.26
C ASP A 82 -7.73 -3.15 21.28
N LYS A 83 -8.59 -3.87 22.02
CA LYS A 83 -8.64 -5.34 21.99
C LYS A 83 -8.92 -5.84 20.58
N ARG A 84 -9.87 -5.23 19.86
CA ARG A 84 -10.23 -5.62 18.48
C ARG A 84 -9.12 -5.32 17.48
N LEU A 85 -8.51 -4.14 17.56
CA LEU A 85 -7.35 -3.80 16.71
C LEU A 85 -6.18 -4.77 16.96
N SER A 86 -5.92 -5.09 18.23
CA SER A 86 -4.90 -6.07 18.61
C SER A 86 -5.21 -7.46 18.09
N LEU A 87 -6.46 -7.94 18.22
CA LEU A 87 -6.88 -9.23 17.71
C LEU A 87 -6.76 -9.30 16.18
N ALA A 88 -7.27 -8.30 15.46
CA ALA A 88 -7.14 -8.24 14.00
C ALA A 88 -5.67 -8.29 13.56
N SER A 89 -4.78 -7.63 14.30
CA SER A 89 -3.34 -7.68 14.04
C SER A 89 -2.76 -9.08 14.23
N GLN A 90 -3.17 -9.79 15.29
CA GLN A 90 -2.75 -11.18 15.51
C GLN A 90 -3.27 -12.11 14.41
N LEU A 91 -4.55 -12.01 14.06
CA LEU A 91 -5.16 -12.85 13.03
C LEU A 91 -4.50 -12.67 11.66
N LEU A 92 -4.21 -11.43 11.25
CA LEU A 92 -3.49 -11.16 9.99
C LEU A 92 -2.10 -11.80 9.97
N LYS A 93 -1.36 -11.73 11.08
CA LYS A 93 -0.03 -12.35 11.18
C LYS A 93 -0.12 -13.89 11.13
N TYR A 94 -1.04 -14.48 11.88
CA TYR A 94 -1.25 -15.94 11.85
C TYR A 94 -1.64 -16.42 10.45
N TYR A 95 -2.57 -15.70 9.82
CA TYR A 95 -3.03 -16.00 8.46
C TYR A 95 -1.90 -15.92 7.44
N TYR A 96 -1.08 -14.86 7.50
CA TYR A 96 0.08 -14.71 6.64
C TYR A 96 1.09 -15.83 6.83
N VAL A 97 1.51 -16.10 8.08
CA VAL A 97 2.48 -17.17 8.37
C VAL A 97 1.96 -18.52 7.88
N HIS A 98 0.71 -18.85 8.23
CA HIS A 98 0.07 -20.10 7.81
C HIS A 98 0.09 -20.27 6.27
N GLN A 99 -0.32 -19.25 5.52
CA GLN A 99 -0.30 -19.31 4.05
C GLN A 99 1.13 -19.34 3.48
N ALA A 100 2.04 -18.55 4.05
CA ALA A 100 3.37 -18.34 3.50
C ALA A 100 4.34 -19.49 3.76
N THR A 101 4.13 -20.28 4.83
CA THR A 101 5.03 -21.38 5.22
C THR A 101 4.37 -22.75 5.19
N GLY A 102 3.04 -22.83 5.13
CA GLY A 102 2.31 -24.07 5.33
C GLY A 102 2.35 -24.57 6.79
N THR A 103 2.78 -23.75 7.75
CA THR A 103 2.72 -24.12 9.17
C THR A 103 1.25 -24.24 9.57
N PRO A 104 0.80 -25.36 10.17
CA PRO A 104 -0.57 -25.47 10.67
C PRO A 104 -0.89 -24.33 11.64
N TRP A 105 -2.09 -23.74 11.54
CA TRP A 105 -2.47 -22.56 12.32
C TRP A 105 -2.19 -22.72 13.83
N SER A 106 -2.52 -23.88 14.39
CA SER A 106 -2.32 -24.20 15.81
C SER A 106 -0.85 -24.32 16.24
N LYS A 107 0.09 -24.34 15.29
CA LYS A 107 1.55 -24.39 15.50
C LYS A 107 2.24 -23.07 15.16
N VAL A 108 1.49 -22.03 14.81
CA VAL A 108 2.08 -20.71 14.54
C VAL A 108 2.47 -20.06 15.87
N GLU A 109 3.76 -19.75 16.00
CA GLU A 109 4.33 -19.06 17.17
C GLU A 109 5.07 -17.81 16.70
N ILE A 110 4.49 -16.63 16.95
CA ILE A 110 5.09 -15.35 16.57
C ILE A 110 5.99 -14.88 17.70
N GLN A 111 7.25 -14.59 17.37
CA GLN A 111 8.25 -14.09 18.29
C GLN A 111 8.41 -12.57 18.15
N ARG A 112 9.20 -11.97 19.04
CA ARG A 112 9.54 -10.53 18.99
C ARG A 112 11.04 -10.34 19.09
N THR A 113 11.57 -9.43 18.29
CA THR A 113 12.98 -9.05 18.40
C THR A 113 13.25 -8.38 19.75
N PRO A 114 14.50 -8.38 20.25
CA PRO A 114 14.86 -7.68 21.47
C PRO A 114 14.52 -6.18 21.41
N MET A 115 14.41 -5.55 22.58
CA MET A 115 14.34 -4.09 22.66
C MET A 115 15.61 -3.47 22.05
N PRO A 116 15.53 -2.29 21.40
CA PRO A 116 14.36 -1.42 21.31
C PRO A 116 13.36 -1.75 20.19
N GLU A 117 13.73 -2.63 19.24
CA GLU A 117 12.93 -2.87 18.04
C GLU A 117 11.57 -3.55 18.36
N ASN A 118 11.57 -4.58 19.21
CA ASN A 118 10.37 -5.29 19.65
C ASN A 118 9.42 -5.73 18.51
N ARG A 119 9.97 -5.96 17.31
CA ARG A 119 9.21 -6.19 16.09
C ARG A 119 8.76 -7.65 16.03
N PRO A 120 7.50 -7.93 15.68
CA PRO A 120 7.07 -9.31 15.53
C PRO A 120 7.79 -9.96 14.35
N PHE A 121 8.27 -11.19 14.52
CA PHE A 121 8.88 -12.00 13.47
C PHE A 121 8.50 -13.47 13.66
N TYR A 122 8.68 -14.29 12.62
CA TYR A 122 8.38 -15.72 12.67
C TYR A 122 9.66 -16.56 12.51
N ASP A 123 10.28 -16.46 11.33
CA ASP A 123 11.56 -17.10 11.01
C ASP A 123 12.38 -16.20 10.08
N SER A 124 13.48 -16.71 9.53
CA SER A 124 14.34 -15.97 8.60
C SER A 124 13.83 -15.95 7.15
N SER A 125 12.70 -16.59 6.85
CA SER A 125 12.11 -16.67 5.52
C SER A 125 11.05 -15.60 5.25
N LEU A 126 10.51 -14.99 6.31
CA LEU A 126 9.42 -14.02 6.24
C LEU A 126 9.80 -12.68 6.84
N ASP A 127 9.39 -11.61 6.18
CA ASP A 127 9.39 -10.28 6.77
C ASP A 127 7.98 -9.69 6.70
N PHE A 128 7.50 -9.12 7.81
CA PHE A 128 6.19 -8.49 7.84
C PHE A 128 6.11 -7.39 8.89
N ASN A 129 5.16 -6.49 8.68
CA ASN A 129 4.86 -5.40 9.59
C ASN A 129 3.36 -5.12 9.67
N VAL A 130 2.94 -4.55 10.79
CA VAL A 130 1.54 -4.25 11.08
C VAL A 130 1.42 -2.82 11.62
N SER A 131 0.33 -2.15 11.26
CA SER A 131 -0.07 -0.89 11.89
C SER A 131 -1.58 -0.87 12.06
N HIS A 132 -2.06 -0.13 13.05
CA HIS A 132 -3.49 -0.02 13.29
C HIS A 132 -3.85 1.33 13.91
N GLN A 133 -4.94 1.93 13.45
CA GLN A 133 -5.46 3.17 14.01
C GLN A 133 -6.94 3.31 13.71
N ALA A 134 -7.71 3.85 14.66
CA ALA A 134 -9.09 4.30 14.47
C ALA A 134 -9.99 3.27 13.74
N GLY A 135 -9.91 2.00 14.13
CA GLY A 135 -10.76 0.94 13.60
C GLY A 135 -10.24 0.24 12.34
N LEU A 136 -9.05 0.59 11.85
CA LEU A 136 -8.40 -0.09 10.72
C LEU A 136 -7.12 -0.77 11.18
N THR A 137 -6.94 -2.04 10.83
CA THR A 137 -5.69 -2.79 11.04
C THR A 137 -5.11 -3.17 9.69
N LEU A 138 -3.86 -2.80 9.45
CA LEU A 138 -3.09 -3.09 8.24
C LEU A 138 -2.00 -4.12 8.49
N PHE A 139 -1.65 -4.84 7.44
CA PHE A 139 -0.57 -5.81 7.39
C PHE A 139 0.17 -5.67 6.05
N ALA A 140 1.50 -5.73 6.09
CA ALA A 140 2.34 -5.85 4.91
C ALA A 140 3.33 -7.00 5.12
N GLY A 141 3.49 -7.87 4.13
CA GLY A 141 4.33 -9.05 4.25
C GLY A 141 5.01 -9.45 2.95
N THR A 142 6.23 -9.95 3.06
CA THR A 142 7.03 -10.48 1.96
C THR A 142 7.81 -11.72 2.42
N ARG A 143 8.41 -12.41 1.46
CA ARG A 143 9.13 -13.67 1.66
C ARG A 143 10.52 -13.57 1.04
N ALA A 144 11.46 -14.35 1.56
CA ALA A 144 12.73 -14.57 0.90
C ALA A 144 12.48 -15.21 -0.48
N ALA A 145 13.29 -14.83 -1.47
CA ALA A 145 13.23 -15.45 -2.78
C ALA A 145 13.68 -16.92 -2.69
N THR A 146 13.03 -17.78 -3.48
CA THR A 146 13.46 -19.18 -3.63
C THR A 146 14.80 -19.21 -4.36
N ALA A 147 15.76 -19.99 -3.84
CA ALA A 147 17.18 -20.03 -4.20
C ALA A 147 17.54 -20.39 -5.68
N HIS A 148 16.60 -20.32 -6.63
CA HIS A 148 16.85 -20.51 -8.05
C HIS A 148 17.53 -19.30 -8.74
N SER A 149 17.81 -18.22 -8.01
CA SER A 149 18.68 -17.15 -8.51
C SER A 149 20.14 -17.61 -8.50
N LEU A 150 20.67 -17.92 -9.68
CA LEU A 150 22.01 -18.44 -10.02
C LEU A 150 23.22 -17.56 -9.61
N SER A 151 23.14 -16.80 -8.51
CA SER A 151 24.22 -15.95 -8.01
C SER A 151 24.42 -16.20 -6.52
N GLY A 152 25.42 -17.03 -6.19
CA GLY A 152 25.74 -17.54 -4.86
C GLY A 152 26.23 -16.51 -3.83
N GLY A 153 25.46 -15.45 -3.58
CA GLY A 153 25.57 -14.61 -2.40
C GLY A 153 24.42 -14.89 -1.42
N PRO A 154 24.57 -14.61 -0.12
CA PRO A 154 23.46 -14.65 0.82
C PRO A 154 22.40 -13.63 0.38
N GLN A 155 21.27 -14.09 -0.15
CA GLN A 155 20.13 -13.22 -0.43
C GLN A 155 19.61 -12.66 0.89
N THR A 156 19.71 -11.35 1.06
CA THR A 156 19.17 -10.67 2.23
C THR A 156 17.64 -10.65 2.13
N LEU A 157 16.98 -11.06 3.21
CA LEU A 157 15.52 -10.97 3.32
C LEU A 157 15.11 -9.50 3.15
N PRO A 158 14.19 -9.18 2.21
CA PRO A 158 13.69 -7.82 2.08
C PRO A 158 12.97 -7.38 3.36
N ARG A 159 12.99 -6.07 3.63
CA ARG A 159 12.40 -5.47 4.83
C ARG A 159 11.19 -4.64 4.45
N VAL A 160 10.13 -4.72 5.25
CA VAL A 160 8.90 -3.95 5.06
C VAL A 160 8.44 -3.26 6.34
N GLY A 161 7.91 -2.05 6.17
CA GLY A 161 7.18 -1.30 7.18
C GLY A 161 5.91 -0.71 6.59
N ILE A 162 4.84 -0.66 7.38
CA ILE A 162 3.56 -0.07 6.99
C ILE A 162 3.04 0.80 8.12
N ASP A 163 2.42 1.92 7.76
CA ASP A 163 1.76 2.78 8.73
C ASP A 163 0.42 3.31 8.22
N VAL A 164 -0.49 3.54 9.16
CA VAL A 164 -1.78 4.19 8.93
C VAL A 164 -1.86 5.43 9.79
N ALA A 165 -2.19 6.55 9.16
CA ALA A 165 -2.46 7.83 9.81
C ALA A 165 -3.91 8.25 9.55
N CYS A 166 -4.67 8.48 10.63
CA CYS A 166 -6.02 9.04 10.57
C CYS A 166 -5.97 10.57 10.64
N VAL A 167 -6.39 11.24 9.55
CA VAL A 167 -6.29 12.72 9.44
C VAL A 167 -7.31 13.47 10.29
N ASP A 168 -8.37 12.79 10.70
CA ASP A 168 -9.45 13.34 11.56
C ASP A 168 -9.20 13.11 13.06
N GLU A 169 -8.00 12.64 13.42
CA GLU A 169 -7.61 12.40 14.81
C GLU A 169 -7.80 13.62 15.74
N PRO A 170 -7.52 14.88 15.33
CA PRO A 170 -7.74 16.05 16.18
C PRO A 170 -9.21 16.20 16.58
N SER A 171 -10.13 16.03 15.63
CA SER A 171 -11.58 16.10 15.87
C SER A 171 -12.04 14.98 16.81
N ARG A 172 -11.44 13.80 16.72
CA ARG A 172 -11.79 12.61 17.54
C ARG A 172 -11.39 12.75 19.00
N ARG A 173 -10.37 13.56 19.33
CA ARG A 173 -9.96 13.81 20.73
C ARG A 173 -10.88 14.78 21.49
N ARG A 174 -11.97 15.27 20.88
CA ARG A 174 -13.01 16.16 21.46
C ARG A 174 -12.53 17.53 21.99
N SER A 175 -11.23 17.71 22.29
CA SER A 175 -10.65 18.92 22.86
C SER A 175 -9.96 19.84 21.85
N ASN A 176 -9.60 19.35 20.66
CA ASN A 176 -8.91 20.13 19.63
C ASN A 176 -9.78 20.25 18.38
N ARG A 177 -9.99 21.48 17.91
CA ARG A 177 -10.56 21.71 16.58
C ARG A 177 -9.45 21.55 15.54
N PRO A 178 -9.72 20.97 14.37
CA PRO A 178 -8.72 20.93 13.31
C PRO A 178 -8.29 22.36 12.93
N PRO A 179 -7.01 22.59 12.62
CA PRO A 179 -6.51 23.90 12.18
C PRO A 179 -7.33 24.48 11.03
N LYS A 180 -7.78 25.73 11.18
CA LYS A 180 -8.56 26.45 10.15
C LYS A 180 -7.78 27.56 9.47
N THR A 181 -6.65 27.94 10.05
CA THR A 181 -5.75 28.96 9.49
C THR A 181 -4.35 28.40 9.37
N LEU A 182 -3.51 29.04 8.54
CA LEU A 182 -2.10 28.66 8.42
C LEU A 182 -1.32 28.88 9.73
N ALA A 183 -1.75 29.85 10.56
CA ALA A 183 -1.17 30.08 11.88
C ALA A 183 -1.51 28.93 12.85
N ASP A 184 -2.76 28.47 12.85
CA ASP A 184 -3.16 27.31 13.65
C ASP A 184 -2.42 26.05 13.21
N LEU A 185 -2.25 25.87 11.89
CA LEU A 185 -1.48 24.76 11.33
C LEU A 185 -0.02 24.83 11.79
N ALA A 186 0.60 26.01 11.74
CA ALA A 186 1.98 26.17 12.19
C ALA A 186 2.16 25.81 13.67
N ASN A 187 1.27 26.30 14.54
CA ASN A 187 1.28 25.98 15.97
C ASN A 187 1.08 24.48 16.22
N PHE A 188 0.19 23.83 15.47
CA PHE A 188 -0.04 22.38 15.55
C PHE A 188 1.23 21.60 15.19
N VAL A 189 1.89 21.98 14.09
CA VAL A 189 3.05 21.25 13.53
C VAL A 189 4.32 21.48 14.36
N ASP A 190 4.46 22.63 15.03
CA ASP A 190 5.64 22.97 15.85
C ASP A 190 5.88 21.99 17.01
N VAL A 191 4.83 21.33 17.50
CA VAL A 191 4.91 20.28 18.52
C VAL A 191 5.74 19.09 18.04
N PHE A 192 5.86 18.89 16.72
CA PHE A 192 6.55 17.76 16.10
C PHE A 192 7.94 18.11 15.55
N SER A 193 8.50 19.26 15.96
CA SER A 193 9.85 19.71 15.57
C SER A 193 10.99 18.79 16.06
N ASP A 194 10.68 17.84 16.94
CA ASP A 194 11.61 16.78 17.35
C ASP A 194 11.68 15.59 16.39
N VAL A 195 10.73 15.48 15.46
CA VAL A 195 10.62 14.37 14.50
C VAL A 195 10.80 14.85 13.06
N LEU A 196 10.23 16.02 12.74
CA LEU A 196 10.25 16.62 11.40
C LEU A 196 11.50 17.47 11.19
N SER A 197 12.03 17.44 9.97
CA SER A 197 13.13 18.33 9.57
C SER A 197 12.63 19.77 9.39
N LEU A 198 13.55 20.74 9.38
CA LEU A 198 13.21 22.15 9.12
C LEU A 198 12.53 22.33 7.75
N SER A 199 12.96 21.56 6.74
CA SER A 199 12.39 21.60 5.40
C SER A 199 10.97 21.04 5.35
N GLU A 200 10.74 19.90 6.04
CA GLU A 200 9.41 19.29 6.17
C GLU A 200 8.45 20.22 6.90
N LEU A 201 8.88 20.79 8.03
CA LEU A 201 8.11 21.77 8.80
C LEU A 201 7.72 22.98 7.92
N ALA A 202 8.67 23.57 7.19
CA ALA A 202 8.40 24.71 6.31
C ALA A 202 7.40 24.36 5.20
N THR A 203 7.54 23.17 4.61
CA THR A 203 6.66 22.68 3.54
C THR A 203 5.24 22.46 4.05
N ILE A 204 5.08 21.88 5.25
CA ILE A 204 3.76 21.65 5.85
C ILE A 204 3.11 23.00 6.20
N LYS A 205 3.86 23.92 6.83
CA LYS A 205 3.34 25.23 7.26
C LYS A 205 2.91 26.13 6.10
N ASN A 206 3.50 25.94 4.92
CA ASN A 206 3.11 26.63 3.70
C ASN A 206 2.88 25.64 2.54
N PRO A 207 1.69 24.99 2.51
CA PRO A 207 1.44 23.89 1.59
C PRO A 207 1.09 24.33 0.15
N TYR A 208 1.04 25.63 -0.13
CA TYR A 208 0.56 26.16 -1.41
C TYR A 208 1.35 25.61 -2.61
N ALA A 209 2.68 25.58 -2.51
CA ALA A 209 3.53 25.05 -3.59
C ALA A 209 3.26 23.57 -3.85
N THR A 210 3.06 22.78 -2.79
CA THR A 210 2.73 21.36 -2.87
C THR A 210 1.34 21.14 -3.47
N LEU A 211 0.33 21.93 -3.08
CA LEU A 211 -1.02 21.86 -3.65
C LEU A 211 -1.02 22.23 -5.14
N LYS A 212 -0.27 23.27 -5.51
CA LYS A 212 -0.10 23.66 -6.92
C LYS A 212 0.51 22.53 -7.74
N LEU A 213 1.60 21.92 -7.25
CA LEU A 213 2.24 20.79 -7.93
C LEU A 213 1.29 19.59 -8.05
N ALA A 214 0.50 19.30 -7.02
CA ALA A 214 -0.48 18.21 -7.06
C ALA A 214 -1.52 18.40 -8.17
N ARG A 215 -1.95 19.64 -8.41
CA ARG A 215 -2.85 19.99 -9.52
C ARG A 215 -2.18 19.88 -10.88
N GLU A 216 -0.94 20.36 -11.01
CA GLU A 216 -0.15 20.26 -12.24
C GLU A 216 0.07 18.80 -12.67
N LEU A 217 0.21 17.89 -11.69
CA LEU A 217 0.31 16.44 -11.91
C LEU A 217 -1.04 15.73 -12.09
N GLY A 218 -2.17 16.45 -12.01
CA GLY A 218 -3.51 15.87 -12.09
C GLY A 218 -3.89 14.96 -10.91
N LEU A 219 -3.13 15.02 -9.82
CA LEU A 219 -3.35 14.26 -8.58
C LEU A 219 -4.31 14.97 -7.63
N ASN A 220 -4.59 16.26 -7.87
CA ASN A 220 -5.59 17.02 -7.15
C ASN A 220 -6.49 17.79 -8.10
N LYS A 221 -7.82 17.66 -7.96
CA LYS A 221 -8.81 18.28 -8.86
C LYS A 221 -9.49 19.51 -8.28
N SER A 222 -9.02 20.00 -7.13
CA SER A 222 -9.60 21.19 -6.50
C SER A 222 -9.37 22.45 -7.34
N ASP A 223 -10.36 23.34 -7.33
CA ASP A 223 -10.35 24.61 -8.04
C ASP A 223 -9.43 25.63 -7.33
N PRO A 224 -8.37 26.14 -7.99
CA PRO A 224 -7.47 27.14 -7.40
C PRO A 224 -8.15 28.42 -6.91
N SER A 225 -9.30 28.80 -7.49
CA SER A 225 -10.04 29.99 -7.07
C SER A 225 -10.64 29.86 -5.66
N LYS A 226 -10.72 28.63 -5.14
CA LYS A 226 -11.23 28.31 -3.80
C LYS A 226 -10.14 28.26 -2.74
N ASP A 227 -8.88 28.52 -3.09
CA ASP A 227 -7.76 28.51 -2.15
C ASP A 227 -7.89 29.65 -1.15
N ASN A 228 -8.44 29.32 0.01
CA ASN A 228 -8.45 30.16 1.19
C ASN A 228 -7.62 29.52 2.31
N GLN A 229 -7.48 30.22 3.44
CA GLN A 229 -6.66 29.73 4.56
C GLN A 229 -7.16 28.39 5.11
N GLU A 230 -8.46 28.11 5.09
CA GLU A 230 -9.03 26.86 5.62
C GLU A 230 -8.75 25.68 4.68
N VAL A 231 -8.85 25.89 3.37
CA VAL A 231 -8.47 24.89 2.35
C VAL A 231 -6.99 24.56 2.46
N LEU A 232 -6.13 25.58 2.55
CA LEU A 232 -4.69 25.38 2.70
C LEU A 232 -4.34 24.73 4.05
N ALA A 233 -4.98 25.12 5.15
CA ALA A 233 -4.76 24.49 6.45
C ALA A 233 -5.17 23.00 6.45
N THR A 234 -6.32 22.69 5.85
CA THR A 234 -6.82 21.30 5.70
C THR A 234 -5.86 20.46 4.85
N TYR A 235 -5.39 21.01 3.73
CA TYR A 235 -4.39 20.33 2.90
C TYR A 235 -3.06 20.14 3.66
N GLY A 236 -2.63 21.16 4.41
CA GLY A 236 -1.42 21.10 5.24
C GLY A 236 -1.49 20.02 6.32
N ILE A 237 -2.64 19.85 6.99
CA ILE A 237 -2.86 18.73 7.92
C ILE A 237 -2.73 17.38 7.23
N ARG A 238 -3.32 17.25 6.04
CA ARG A 238 -3.23 16.01 5.27
C ARG A 238 -1.79 15.72 4.81
N LEU A 239 -1.04 16.76 4.45
CA LEU A 239 0.38 16.68 4.13
C LEU A 239 1.22 16.27 5.36
N PHE A 240 0.96 16.85 6.53
CA PHE A 240 1.58 16.44 7.79
C PHE A 240 1.40 14.94 8.04
N TYR A 241 0.17 14.43 8.00
CA TYR A 241 -0.07 13.01 8.25
C TYR A 241 0.51 12.10 7.16
N SER A 242 0.70 12.60 5.93
CA SER A 242 1.42 11.85 4.88
C SER A 242 2.90 11.70 5.20
N ILE A 243 3.56 12.79 5.62
CA ILE A 243 4.98 12.76 6.02
C ILE A 243 5.16 11.94 7.30
N TRP A 244 4.25 12.08 8.26
CA TRP A 244 4.24 11.29 9.50
C TRP A 244 4.17 9.79 9.20
N ALA A 245 3.20 9.36 8.38
CA ALA A 245 3.04 7.96 8.01
C ALA A 245 4.28 7.44 7.26
N LEU A 246 4.90 8.25 6.39
CA LEU A 246 6.15 7.88 5.70
C LEU A 246 7.30 7.64 6.69
N LYS A 247 7.51 8.55 7.66
CA LYS A 247 8.53 8.37 8.70
C LYS A 247 8.27 7.11 9.53
N GLU A 248 7.04 6.91 10.00
CA GLU A 248 6.65 5.72 10.76
C GLU A 248 6.85 4.43 9.96
N ALA A 249 6.42 4.39 8.70
CA ALA A 249 6.61 3.23 7.84
C ALA A 249 8.10 2.93 7.61
N TYR A 250 8.92 3.95 7.38
CA TYR A 250 10.37 3.79 7.22
C TYR A 250 11.03 3.27 8.50
N LEU A 251 10.71 3.85 9.65
CA LEU A 251 11.23 3.43 10.95
C LEU A 251 10.82 2.00 11.30
N LYS A 252 9.56 1.63 11.05
CA LYS A 252 9.06 0.26 11.19
C LYS A 252 9.73 -0.74 10.26
N MET A 253 10.15 -0.30 9.08
CA MET A 253 10.90 -1.11 8.12
C MET A 253 12.32 -1.37 8.65
N THR A 254 13.04 -0.33 9.11
CA THR A 254 14.40 -0.49 9.63
C THR A 254 14.45 -1.13 11.02
N GLY A 255 13.35 -1.06 11.76
CA GLY A 255 13.26 -1.53 13.16
C GLY A 255 13.71 -0.47 14.17
N ASP A 256 13.97 0.74 13.71
CA ASP A 256 14.29 1.87 14.58
C ASP A 256 13.00 2.50 15.12
N GLY A 257 12.99 2.91 16.38
CA GLY A 257 11.85 3.61 16.97
C GLY A 257 11.87 5.11 16.66
N LEU A 258 10.79 5.82 17.03
CA LEU A 258 10.72 7.29 16.97
C LEU A 258 11.84 8.02 17.76
N LEU A 259 12.54 7.31 18.64
CA LEU A 259 13.68 7.81 19.41
C LEU A 259 15.01 7.71 18.65
N ALA A 260 14.99 7.32 17.38
CA ALA A 260 16.14 7.34 16.51
C ALA A 260 16.75 8.75 16.49
N SER A 261 18.01 8.88 16.91
CA SER A 261 18.71 10.17 16.96
C SER A 261 18.84 10.86 15.60
N TRP A 262 18.64 10.11 14.52
CA TRP A 262 18.72 10.55 13.13
C TRP A 262 17.35 10.86 12.50
N ILE A 263 16.23 10.76 13.23
CA ILE A 263 14.88 10.90 12.67
C ILE A 263 14.64 12.26 11.98
N LYS A 264 15.27 13.34 12.47
CA LYS A 264 15.22 14.67 11.84
C LYS A 264 16.01 14.74 10.54
N ASP A 265 17.02 13.89 10.40
CA ASP A 265 17.87 13.82 9.22
C ASP A 265 17.26 12.97 8.10
N LEU A 266 16.24 12.16 8.40
CA LEU A 266 15.43 11.44 7.42
C LEU A 266 14.40 12.40 6.83
N GLU A 267 14.59 12.83 5.59
CA GLU A 267 13.70 13.76 4.91
C GLU A 267 12.96 13.08 3.77
N PHE A 268 11.66 13.37 3.68
CA PHE A 268 10.84 13.03 2.52
C PHE A 268 10.54 14.29 1.71
N THR A 269 10.89 14.28 0.43
CA THR A 269 10.57 15.37 -0.50
C THR A 269 9.69 14.87 -1.64
N ASN A 270 9.08 15.81 -2.38
CA ASN A 270 8.08 15.49 -3.40
C ASN A 270 6.88 14.70 -2.83
N VAL A 271 6.48 14.99 -1.58
CA VAL A 271 5.34 14.35 -0.92
C VAL A 271 4.06 15.05 -1.35
N ILE A 272 3.13 14.28 -1.94
CA ILE A 272 1.80 14.74 -2.30
C ILE A 272 0.79 13.89 -1.51
N PRO A 273 -0.04 14.50 -0.64
CA PRO A 273 -1.03 13.77 0.12
C PRO A 273 -2.09 13.18 -0.84
N PRO A 274 -2.41 11.88 -0.76
CA PRO A 274 -3.46 11.27 -1.58
C PRO A 274 -4.81 11.95 -1.35
N GLU A 275 -5.61 12.23 -2.39
CA GLU A 275 -6.93 12.85 -2.20
C GLU A 275 -7.87 12.01 -1.31
N PRO A 276 -8.81 12.64 -0.57
CA PRO A 276 -9.91 11.94 0.08
C PRO A 276 -10.71 11.12 -0.93
N VAL A 277 -10.93 9.84 -0.63
CA VAL A 277 -11.75 8.95 -1.46
C VAL A 277 -13.20 9.02 -0.99
N GLN A 278 -14.12 9.39 -1.87
CA GLN A 278 -15.54 9.43 -1.53
C GLN A 278 -16.04 8.01 -1.22
N LYS A 279 -16.70 7.84 -0.07
CA LYS A 279 -17.47 6.63 0.20
C LYS A 279 -18.57 6.54 -0.83
N VAL A 280 -18.58 5.48 -1.64
CA VAL A 280 -19.77 5.11 -2.42
C VAL A 280 -20.82 4.62 -1.42
N GLY A 281 -21.62 5.56 -0.90
CA GLY A 281 -22.70 5.27 0.05
C GLY A 281 -23.84 4.55 -0.65
N PHE A 282 -24.31 3.43 -0.09
CA PHE A 282 -25.57 2.83 -0.49
C PHE A 282 -26.73 3.62 0.10
N ALA A 283 -27.49 4.30 -0.76
CA ALA A 283 -28.90 4.56 -0.51
C ALA A 283 -29.69 3.32 -0.99
N GLY A 284 -29.88 2.32 -0.13
CA GLY A 284 -30.70 1.14 -0.44
C GLY A 284 -30.29 -0.14 0.29
N ASN A 285 -31.27 -1.02 0.56
CA ASN A 285 -31.05 -2.34 1.16
C ASN A 285 -29.98 -3.13 0.39
N PRO A 286 -29.09 -3.86 1.09
CA PRO A 286 -28.01 -4.59 0.44
C PRO A 286 -28.59 -5.69 -0.46
N PRO A 287 -28.19 -5.78 -1.74
CA PRO A 287 -28.49 -6.95 -2.54
C PRO A 287 -27.77 -8.16 -1.93
N ALA A 288 -28.36 -9.35 -2.05
CA ALA A 288 -27.84 -10.62 -1.54
C ALA A 288 -26.54 -11.10 -2.23
N THR A 289 -25.84 -10.22 -2.95
CA THR A 289 -24.62 -10.52 -3.71
C THR A 289 -23.38 -10.03 -2.96
N LEU A 290 -22.43 -10.95 -2.75
CA LEU A 290 -21.15 -10.80 -2.05
C LEU A 290 -20.17 -9.89 -2.80
N VAL A 291 -20.46 -8.59 -2.91
CA VAL A 291 -19.52 -7.61 -3.46
C VAL A 291 -18.34 -7.43 -2.49
N ALA A 292 -17.10 -7.52 -2.98
CA ALA A 292 -15.94 -7.03 -2.26
C ALA A 292 -16.02 -5.49 -2.18
N ARG A 293 -16.51 -4.98 -1.05
CA ARG A 293 -16.72 -3.55 -0.76
C ARG A 293 -15.44 -2.72 -0.71
N SER A 294 -14.28 -3.37 -0.78
CA SER A 294 -12.97 -2.82 -0.47
C SER A 294 -12.34 -1.96 -1.56
N VAL A 295 -12.35 -2.42 -2.82
CA VAL A 295 -11.68 -1.75 -3.94
C VAL A 295 -12.11 -0.28 -4.20
N PRO A 296 -13.39 0.12 -4.13
CA PRO A 296 -13.79 1.49 -4.47
C PRO A 296 -13.42 2.54 -3.41
N ASN A 297 -12.95 2.11 -2.24
CA ASN A 297 -12.63 3.01 -1.13
C ASN A 297 -11.14 3.37 -1.08
N TRP A 298 -10.32 2.83 -1.98
CA TRP A 298 -8.88 3.13 -2.07
C TRP A 298 -8.61 4.15 -3.19
N GLY A 299 -7.70 5.08 -2.91
CA GLY A 299 -7.25 6.09 -3.86
C GLY A 299 -6.13 5.55 -4.75
N ARG A 300 -5.77 6.33 -5.78
CA ARG A 300 -4.62 6.01 -6.62
C ARG A 300 -3.33 6.04 -5.78
N PRO A 301 -2.46 5.03 -5.89
CA PRO A 301 -1.17 5.06 -5.20
C PRO A 301 -0.23 6.14 -5.72
N TYR A 302 0.53 6.74 -4.82
CA TYR A 302 1.56 7.74 -5.12
C TYR A 302 2.94 7.25 -4.66
N SER A 303 3.86 7.04 -5.60
CA SER A 303 5.17 6.42 -5.38
C SER A 303 6.36 7.33 -5.71
N ASP A 304 6.13 8.61 -6.05
CA ASP A 304 7.17 9.54 -6.50
C ASP A 304 7.87 10.32 -5.39
N VAL A 305 7.62 9.93 -4.14
CA VAL A 305 8.30 10.47 -2.95
C VAL A 305 9.80 10.17 -3.04
N LYS A 306 10.62 11.17 -2.73
CA LYS A 306 12.08 11.03 -2.66
C LYS A 306 12.51 10.98 -1.21
N ILE A 307 13.51 10.16 -0.92
CA ILE A 307 14.03 9.93 0.42
C ILE A 307 15.47 10.42 0.46
N SER A 308 15.85 11.11 1.54
CA SER A 308 17.25 11.39 1.85
C SER A 308 17.51 11.23 3.33
N LEU A 309 18.65 10.67 3.69
CA LEU A 309 19.13 10.58 5.06
C LEU A 309 20.41 11.41 5.20
N ARG A 310 20.42 12.41 6.09
CA ARG A 310 21.55 13.35 6.27
C ARG A 310 21.95 14.04 4.96
N GLY A 311 20.95 14.38 4.14
CA GLY A 311 21.14 14.99 2.82
C GLY A 311 21.63 14.05 1.73
N ILE A 312 21.87 12.77 2.03
CA ILE A 312 22.27 11.76 1.04
C ILE A 312 20.99 11.09 0.51
N PRO A 313 20.72 11.15 -0.81
CA PRO A 313 19.59 10.45 -1.41
C PRO A 313 19.63 8.94 -1.13
N ASP A 314 18.52 8.38 -0.65
CA ASP A 314 18.36 6.94 -0.48
C ASP A 314 17.52 6.37 -1.63
N HIS A 315 18.21 5.64 -2.51
CA HIS A 315 17.62 4.94 -3.65
C HIS A 315 17.45 3.44 -3.42
N SER A 316 17.67 2.96 -2.20
CA SER A 316 17.49 1.54 -1.83
C SER A 316 16.06 1.24 -1.35
N VAL A 317 15.36 2.25 -0.88
CA VAL A 317 14.02 2.15 -0.29
C VAL A 317 12.97 2.63 -1.27
N ARG A 318 11.93 1.82 -1.47
CA ARG A 318 10.70 2.21 -2.17
C ARG A 318 9.65 2.59 -1.14
N VAL A 319 8.93 3.68 -1.39
CA VAL A 319 7.79 4.10 -0.58
C VAL A 319 6.56 4.36 -1.44
N GLN A 320 5.38 4.20 -0.84
CA GLN A 320 4.10 4.53 -1.48
C GLN A 320 3.12 5.10 -0.46
N LEU A 321 2.36 6.10 -0.91
CA LEU A 321 1.22 6.65 -0.20
C LEU A 321 -0.09 6.24 -0.90
N VAL A 322 -1.10 5.84 -0.12
CA VAL A 322 -2.45 5.55 -0.62
C VAL A 322 -3.48 6.12 0.35
N GLY A 323 -4.54 6.74 -0.18
CA GLY A 323 -5.69 7.17 0.61
C GLY A 323 -6.70 6.02 0.78
N PHE A 324 -7.29 5.89 1.96
CA PHE A 324 -8.46 5.04 2.16
C PHE A 324 -9.59 5.87 2.76
N GLU A 325 -10.74 5.85 2.09
CA GLU A 325 -11.86 6.74 2.38
C GLU A 325 -11.39 8.21 2.47
N SER A 326 -12.11 9.04 3.22
CA SER A 326 -11.72 10.42 3.47
C SER A 326 -10.60 10.55 4.51
N ASP A 327 -10.52 9.60 5.44
CA ASP A 327 -9.91 9.86 6.75
C ASP A 327 -8.56 9.17 6.96
N TYR A 328 -8.14 8.26 6.07
CA TYR A 328 -6.94 7.46 6.28
C TYR A 328 -5.91 7.69 5.19
N ILE A 329 -4.65 7.79 5.61
CA ILE A 329 -3.48 7.78 4.75
C ILE A 329 -2.64 6.58 5.16
N ILE A 330 -2.25 5.79 4.17
CA ILE A 330 -1.43 4.60 4.35
C ILE A 330 -0.09 4.86 3.69
N ALA A 331 0.99 4.64 4.44
CA ALA A 331 2.34 4.63 3.92
C ALA A 331 2.89 3.21 3.98
N THR A 332 3.57 2.77 2.93
CA THR A 332 4.34 1.53 2.93
C THR A 332 5.76 1.85 2.52
N ALA A 333 6.74 1.28 3.22
CA ALA A 333 8.16 1.38 2.92
C ALA A 333 8.74 -0.04 2.79
N ALA A 334 9.52 -0.28 1.76
CA ALA A 334 10.24 -1.55 1.63
C ALA A 334 11.65 -1.36 1.06
N SER A 335 12.57 -2.24 1.48
CA SER A 335 13.95 -2.27 1.03
C SER A 335 14.41 -3.70 0.78
N GLY A 336 15.51 -3.83 0.03
CA GLY A 336 16.05 -5.13 -0.35
C GLY A 336 15.48 -5.69 -1.65
N PRO A 337 15.83 -6.94 -1.99
CA PRO A 337 15.54 -7.52 -3.30
C PRO A 337 14.04 -7.50 -3.64
N ASN A 338 13.75 -7.28 -4.93
CA ASN A 338 12.42 -7.34 -5.57
C ASN A 338 11.43 -6.23 -5.17
N ILE A 339 11.30 -5.95 -3.87
CA ILE A 339 10.28 -5.02 -3.36
C ILE A 339 10.83 -3.65 -2.98
N GLY A 340 12.15 -3.49 -2.90
CA GLY A 340 12.81 -2.20 -2.73
C GLY A 340 12.70 -1.29 -3.95
N SER A 341 13.52 -0.23 -3.98
CA SER A 341 13.53 0.69 -5.11
C SER A 341 14.05 0.01 -6.38
N VAL A 342 13.25 0.09 -7.45
CA VAL A 342 13.58 -0.39 -8.80
C VAL A 342 13.86 0.82 -9.68
N SER A 343 14.83 0.73 -10.60
CA SER A 343 15.15 1.84 -11.51
C SER A 343 13.90 2.30 -12.29
N ARG A 344 13.59 3.60 -12.24
CA ARG A 344 12.38 4.24 -12.84
C ARG A 344 12.20 4.01 -14.34
N GLN A 345 13.23 3.58 -15.06
CA GLN A 345 13.15 3.27 -16.49
C GLN A 345 12.57 1.87 -16.79
N ILE A 346 12.41 1.02 -15.77
CA ILE A 346 12.32 -0.45 -15.95
C ILE A 346 10.97 -1.02 -15.53
N VAL A 347 10.29 -0.38 -14.58
CA VAL A 347 8.95 -0.76 -14.13
C VAL A 347 8.14 0.51 -14.13
N VAL A 348 7.12 0.59 -14.98
CA VAL A 348 6.05 1.57 -14.76
C VAL A 348 5.58 1.28 -13.33
N ASN A 349 5.73 2.25 -12.43
CA ASN A 349 5.10 2.25 -11.10
C ASN A 349 3.58 2.33 -11.31
N ASP A 350 3.04 1.37 -12.04
CA ASP A 350 1.65 1.20 -12.41
C ASP A 350 0.89 0.58 -11.24
N SER A 351 1.41 0.80 -10.01
CA SER A 351 0.98 0.31 -8.70
C SER A 351 -0.53 0.42 -8.45
N ASP A 352 -1.19 1.14 -9.33
CA ASP A 352 -2.59 1.00 -9.63
C ASP A 352 -2.91 -0.32 -10.35
N HIS A 353 -2.81 -1.48 -9.69
CA HIS A 353 -3.47 -2.68 -10.25
C HIS A 353 -5.01 -2.49 -10.34
N HIS A 354 -5.54 -1.40 -9.81
CA HIS A 354 -6.93 -0.99 -9.95
C HIS A 354 -7.11 -0.14 -11.22
N LEU A 355 -7.32 -0.76 -12.37
CA LEU A 355 -8.17 -0.08 -13.34
C LEU A 355 -9.59 -0.07 -12.76
N PRO A 356 -10.19 1.10 -12.47
CA PRO A 356 -11.60 1.17 -12.10
C PRO A 356 -12.42 0.65 -13.29
N GLY A 357 -12.77 -0.63 -13.26
CA GLY A 357 -13.49 -1.27 -14.36
C GLY A 357 -13.27 -2.78 -14.52
N CYS A 358 -12.18 -3.36 -14.01
CA CYS A 358 -11.89 -4.78 -14.24
C CYS A 358 -12.06 -5.62 -12.97
N ILE A 359 -13.31 -5.80 -12.54
CA ILE A 359 -13.71 -7.08 -11.92
C ILE A 359 -14.56 -7.80 -12.96
N THR A 360 -13.91 -8.33 -13.98
CA THR A 360 -14.56 -9.19 -14.96
C THR A 360 -13.74 -10.45 -15.09
N ALA A 361 -14.04 -11.44 -14.26
CA ALA A 361 -13.83 -12.81 -14.71
C ALA A 361 -14.81 -13.01 -15.87
N LEU A 362 -14.29 -13.12 -17.10
CA LEU A 362 -15.06 -13.62 -18.23
C LEU A 362 -15.23 -15.12 -18.01
N ASP A 363 -16.38 -15.52 -17.48
CA ASP A 363 -16.84 -16.88 -17.70
C ASP A 363 -17.29 -16.95 -19.17
N HIS A 364 -16.80 -17.94 -19.92
CA HIS A 364 -17.05 -18.02 -21.36
C HIS A 364 -18.52 -18.29 -21.68
N GLU A 365 -19.30 -18.77 -20.69
CA GLU A 365 -20.73 -19.07 -20.81
C GLU A 365 -21.64 -18.10 -20.04
N ASN A 366 -21.12 -17.35 -19.07
CA ASN A 366 -21.90 -16.40 -18.27
C ASN A 366 -21.19 -15.03 -18.26
N GLY A 367 -21.92 -13.95 -18.56
CA GLY A 367 -21.36 -12.59 -18.63
C GLY A 367 -20.52 -12.16 -17.40
N PRO A 368 -19.85 -10.99 -17.46
CA PRO A 368 -18.85 -10.58 -16.48
C PRO A 368 -19.34 -10.69 -15.03
N GLN A 369 -18.71 -11.58 -14.25
CA GLN A 369 -19.02 -11.75 -12.83
C GLN A 369 -18.03 -10.96 -11.97
N ASN A 370 -18.58 -10.22 -11.00
CA ASN A 370 -17.81 -9.52 -9.97
C ASN A 370 -17.27 -10.53 -8.94
N VAL A 371 -16.16 -11.21 -9.26
CA VAL A 371 -15.56 -12.23 -8.39
C VAL A 371 -14.61 -11.57 -7.37
N ARG A 372 -14.82 -11.85 -6.09
CA ARG A 372 -13.87 -11.48 -5.02
C ARG A 372 -12.55 -12.23 -5.22
N ILE A 373 -11.44 -11.50 -5.27
CA ILE A 373 -10.09 -12.09 -5.35
C ILE A 373 -9.63 -12.48 -3.93
N PRO A 374 -9.40 -13.77 -3.63
CA PRO A 374 -8.95 -14.17 -2.30
C PRO A 374 -7.54 -13.64 -2.00
N PRO A 375 -7.28 -13.18 -0.76
CA PRO A 375 -5.94 -12.86 -0.30
C PRO A 375 -5.02 -14.09 -0.36
N LEU A 376 -3.84 -13.95 -0.97
CA LEU A 376 -2.90 -15.04 -1.17
C LEU A 376 -1.45 -14.58 -0.97
N ALA A 377 -0.77 -15.14 0.03
CA ALA A 377 0.62 -14.83 0.37
C ALA A 377 1.68 -15.36 -0.62
N LEU A 378 1.29 -16.28 -1.51
CA LEU A 378 2.20 -17.05 -2.36
C LEU A 378 2.33 -16.52 -3.80
N ARG A 379 1.72 -15.37 -4.13
CA ARG A 379 1.80 -14.80 -5.48
C ARG A 379 3.23 -14.39 -5.84
N LEU A 380 3.62 -14.65 -7.08
CA LEU A 380 4.93 -14.35 -7.64
C LEU A 380 4.82 -13.36 -8.80
N ILE A 381 5.90 -12.63 -9.05
CA ILE A 381 6.05 -11.86 -10.29
C ILE A 381 6.03 -12.83 -11.48
N GLY A 382 5.23 -12.53 -12.49
CA GLY A 382 5.01 -13.38 -13.65
C GLY A 382 3.76 -14.27 -13.57
N ASP A 383 3.14 -14.42 -12.39
CA ASP A 383 1.82 -15.04 -12.25
C ASP A 383 0.76 -14.23 -13.03
N ARG A 384 -0.38 -14.86 -13.34
CA ARG A 384 -1.54 -14.14 -13.87
C ARG A 384 -1.98 -13.06 -12.87
N ASP A 385 -2.10 -11.82 -13.34
CA ASP A 385 -2.57 -10.71 -12.52
C ASP A 385 -4.09 -10.85 -12.32
N PRO A 386 -4.58 -11.10 -11.09
CA PRO A 386 -6.01 -11.30 -10.86
C PRO A 386 -6.81 -9.99 -10.95
N TRP A 387 -6.14 -8.83 -10.92
CA TRP A 387 -6.78 -7.52 -11.05
C TRP A 387 -6.75 -6.98 -12.49
N ARG A 388 -5.94 -7.58 -13.37
CA ARG A 388 -5.80 -7.18 -14.78
C ARG A 388 -5.89 -8.40 -15.70
N VAL A 389 -7.05 -8.54 -16.35
CA VAL A 389 -7.31 -9.60 -17.34
C VAL A 389 -6.23 -9.59 -18.42
N ASP A 390 -5.77 -10.79 -18.80
CA ASP A 390 -4.71 -11.03 -19.80
C ASP A 390 -3.35 -10.37 -19.50
N SER A 391 -3.11 -9.96 -18.25
CA SER A 391 -1.83 -9.46 -17.78
C SER A 391 -1.15 -10.44 -16.81
N LYS A 392 0.16 -10.28 -16.67
CA LYS A 392 0.97 -10.90 -15.63
C LYS A 392 1.33 -9.86 -14.57
N ILE A 393 1.56 -10.30 -13.34
CA ILE A 393 2.07 -9.48 -12.26
C ILE A 393 3.47 -9.00 -12.65
N ARG A 394 3.66 -7.68 -12.74
CA ARG A 394 4.95 -7.04 -13.04
C ARG A 394 5.49 -6.26 -11.85
N ASP A 395 4.64 -5.44 -11.24
CA ASP A 395 4.95 -4.75 -9.99
C ASP A 395 4.69 -5.72 -8.81
N PRO A 396 5.68 -6.00 -7.95
CA PRO A 396 5.46 -6.87 -6.80
C PRO A 396 4.62 -6.22 -5.70
N TRP A 397 4.37 -4.91 -5.73
CA TRP A 397 3.54 -4.24 -4.74
C TRP A 397 2.05 -4.44 -5.03
N LEU A 398 1.53 -5.61 -4.67
CA LEU A 398 0.12 -5.97 -4.89
C LEU A 398 -0.82 -5.00 -4.18
N PRO A 399 -2.07 -4.84 -4.66
CA PRO A 399 -3.04 -3.96 -4.04
C PRO A 399 -3.31 -4.25 -2.57
N MET A 400 -3.85 -3.24 -1.89
CA MET A 400 -4.40 -3.44 -0.57
C MET A 400 -5.69 -4.28 -0.66
N GLN A 401 -5.71 -5.44 0.00
CA GLN A 401 -6.85 -6.37 -0.01
C GLN A 401 -7.53 -6.45 1.36
N GLU A 402 -8.85 -6.45 1.36
CA GLU A 402 -9.64 -6.75 2.56
C GLU A 402 -9.61 -8.24 2.87
N VAL A 403 -9.25 -8.57 4.10
CA VAL A 403 -9.33 -9.92 4.66
C VAL A 403 -10.60 -10.01 5.49
N ASP A 404 -11.51 -10.89 5.07
CA ASP A 404 -12.73 -11.19 5.82
C ASP A 404 -12.46 -12.36 6.77
N ILE A 405 -12.78 -12.18 8.05
CA ILE A 405 -12.47 -13.18 9.08
C ILE A 405 -13.22 -14.48 8.85
N GLU A 406 -14.48 -14.43 8.41
CA GLU A 406 -15.32 -15.62 8.26
C GLU A 406 -14.97 -16.36 6.97
N ILE A 407 -14.67 -15.63 5.90
CA ILE A 407 -14.40 -16.20 4.58
C ILE A 407 -12.96 -16.68 4.45
N ASP A 408 -11.99 -15.88 4.89
CA ASP A 408 -10.56 -16.16 4.65
C ASP A 408 -9.88 -16.82 5.85
N ILE A 409 -10.08 -16.25 7.04
CA ILE A 409 -9.29 -16.64 8.23
C ILE A 409 -9.89 -17.88 8.91
N ARG A 410 -11.20 -17.92 9.13
CA ARG A 410 -11.88 -19.00 9.88
C ARG A 410 -11.56 -20.40 9.30
N PRO A 411 -11.59 -20.64 7.98
CA PRO A 411 -11.22 -21.95 7.44
C PRO A 411 -9.79 -22.35 7.82
N CYS A 412 -8.84 -21.41 7.87
CA CYS A 412 -7.46 -21.69 8.27
C CYS A 412 -7.35 -21.94 9.78
N ALA A 413 -7.99 -21.08 10.57
CA ALA A 413 -7.97 -21.15 12.03
C ALA A 413 -8.58 -22.45 12.57
N GLU A 414 -9.59 -22.98 11.88
CA GLU A 414 -10.26 -24.24 12.21
C GLU A 414 -9.63 -25.47 11.52
N GLY A 415 -8.55 -25.29 10.74
CA GLY A 415 -7.86 -26.38 10.03
C GLY A 415 -8.67 -26.99 8.87
N ARG A 416 -9.66 -26.26 8.34
CA ARG A 416 -10.54 -26.66 7.23
C ARG A 416 -10.08 -26.14 5.86
N CYS A 417 -9.05 -25.30 5.80
CA CYS A 417 -8.53 -24.75 4.56
C CYS A 417 -7.81 -25.79 3.71
N GLU A 418 -7.71 -25.54 2.40
CA GLU A 418 -7.05 -26.44 1.45
C GLU A 418 -5.59 -26.07 1.17
N HIS A 419 -5.05 -25.00 1.77
CA HIS A 419 -3.67 -24.54 1.57
C HIS A 419 -2.61 -25.65 1.75
N LEU A 420 -2.86 -26.60 2.65
CA LEU A 420 -1.96 -27.70 2.98
C LEU A 420 -2.21 -28.99 2.19
N ARG A 421 -3.29 -29.09 1.41
CA ARG A 421 -3.61 -30.28 0.62
C ARG A 421 -2.77 -30.38 -0.65
N ASP A 422 -2.36 -29.23 -1.20
CA ASP A 422 -1.59 -29.12 -2.44
C ASP A 422 -0.12 -28.72 -2.21
N SER A 423 0.34 -28.69 -0.95
CA SER A 423 1.76 -28.48 -0.68
C SER A 423 2.53 -29.72 -1.15
N PRO A 424 3.49 -29.61 -2.08
CA PRO A 424 4.31 -30.76 -2.47
C PRO A 424 4.99 -31.28 -1.21
N SER A 425 4.66 -32.51 -0.83
CA SER A 425 5.35 -33.23 0.23
C SER A 425 6.84 -33.29 -0.14
N PHE A 426 7.67 -32.59 0.65
CA PHE A 426 9.13 -32.60 0.54
C PHE A 426 9.71 -34.00 0.73
#